data_AF-A0A141J8Q6-F1
#
_entry.id   AF-A0A141J8Q6-F1
#
_cell.length_a   1.000
_cell.length_b   1.000
_cell.length_c   1.000
_cell.angle_alpha   90.00
_cell.angle_beta   90.00
_cell.angle_gamma   90.00
#
_symmetry.space_group_name_H-M   'P 1'
#
loop_
_entity.id
_entity.type
_entity.pdbx_description
1 polymer ?
#
loop_
_entity_poly.entity_id
_entity_poly.type
_entity_poly.pdbx_seq_one_letter_code
_entity_poly.pdbx_strand_id
1 'polypeptide(L)'
;GNFKCNGSLDFIKSHVAAIASHKIPDFVDVIIAPSSVHLSTAIAANTSKQLKIAAQNVYLEGNGAWTGETSVEMLQDMGLSHVIVGHSERRRIMGETNEQSAKKAKRALEKGMMVIFCIGETLDERKANKTMDVNIGQLEALKKEVGDAKALWKSVVIAYEPVWSIGT
;
A
#
# COMPACT_ATOMS: atom_id res chain seq x y z
N GLY A 1 2.29 -6.65 6.32
CA GLY A 1 3.35 -7.38 5.61
C GLY A 1 3.13 -7.30 4.12
N ASN A 2 4.09 -6.77 3.36
CA ASN A 2 4.04 -6.71 1.90
C ASN A 2 4.70 -7.96 1.28
N PHE A 3 3.95 -8.80 0.58
CA PHE A 3 4.51 -10.02 -0.05
C PHE A 3 5.29 -9.70 -1.34
N LYS A 4 5.18 -8.49 -1.88
CA LYS A 4 5.79 -8.06 -3.15
C LYS A 4 5.40 -9.03 -4.28
N CYS A 5 6.25 -9.16 -5.31
CA CYS A 5 6.04 -10.08 -6.42
C CYS A 5 6.47 -11.52 -6.06
N ASN A 6 5.91 -12.09 -4.99
CA ASN A 6 6.23 -13.46 -4.55
C ASN A 6 4.97 -14.31 -4.31
N GLY A 7 5.17 -15.63 -4.38
CA GLY A 7 4.19 -16.65 -4.03
C GLY A 7 3.60 -17.38 -5.24
N SER A 8 3.21 -18.63 -5.00
CA SER A 8 2.31 -19.43 -5.85
C SER A 8 0.93 -19.54 -5.18
N LEU A 9 -0.08 -20.08 -5.87
CA LEU A 9 -1.40 -20.31 -5.28
C LEU A 9 -1.34 -21.15 -3.99
N ASP A 10 -0.54 -22.20 -3.98
CA ASP A 10 -0.40 -23.08 -2.81
C ASP A 10 0.33 -22.39 -1.65
N PHE A 11 1.35 -21.59 -1.96
CA PHE A 11 2.01 -20.75 -0.96
C PHE A 11 1.02 -19.76 -0.35
N ILE A 12 0.21 -19.07 -1.17
CA ILE A 12 -0.75 -18.10 -0.66
C ILE A 12 -1.79 -18.78 0.23
N LYS A 13 -2.35 -19.91 -0.19
CA LYS A 13 -3.31 -20.68 0.62
C LYS A 13 -2.71 -21.06 1.97
N SER A 14 -1.55 -21.74 1.96
CA SER A 14 -0.92 -22.25 3.17
C SER A 14 -0.41 -21.14 4.09
N HIS A 15 0.21 -20.10 3.54
CA HIS A 15 0.78 -19.01 4.33
C HIS A 15 -0.30 -18.10 4.92
N VAL A 16 -1.35 -17.76 4.16
CA VAL A 16 -2.47 -16.97 4.69
C VAL A 16 -3.22 -17.75 5.77
N ALA A 17 -3.47 -19.05 5.56
CA ALA A 17 -4.09 -19.90 6.58
C ALA A 17 -3.24 -19.98 7.86
N ALA A 18 -1.91 -20.05 7.72
CA ALA A 18 -1.00 -20.03 8.86
C ALA A 18 -1.05 -18.69 9.61
N ILE A 19 -1.14 -17.55 8.94
CA ILE A 19 -1.29 -16.25 9.61
C ILE A 19 -2.67 -16.15 10.28
N ALA A 20 -3.74 -16.57 9.58
CA ALA A 20 -5.10 -16.50 10.08
C ALA A 20 -5.36 -17.40 11.30
N SER A 21 -4.58 -18.47 11.49
CA SER A 21 -4.67 -19.33 12.68
C SER A 21 -4.00 -18.76 13.93
N HIS A 22 -3.20 -17.69 13.79
CA HIS A 22 -2.63 -17.00 14.94
C HIS A 22 -3.70 -16.19 15.69
N LYS A 23 -3.58 -16.14 17.02
CA LYS A 23 -4.41 -15.27 17.85
C LYS A 23 -3.97 -13.82 17.66
N ILE A 24 -4.72 -13.08 16.85
CA ILE A 24 -4.53 -11.64 16.64
C ILE A 24 -5.46 -10.90 17.63
N PRO A 25 -4.92 -10.06 18.53
CA PRO A 25 -5.74 -9.28 19.44
C PRO A 25 -6.46 -8.13 18.72
N ASP A 26 -7.65 -7.77 19.20
CA ASP A 26 -8.50 -6.75 18.55
C ASP A 26 -7.94 -5.32 18.61
N PHE A 27 -6.92 -5.07 19.45
CA PHE A 27 -6.29 -3.74 19.58
C PHE A 27 -5.12 -3.53 18.60
N VAL A 28 -4.84 -4.49 17.71
CA VAL A 28 -3.79 -4.39 16.68
C VAL A 28 -4.38 -4.68 15.31
N ASP A 29 -4.15 -3.78 14.36
CA ASP A 29 -4.45 -4.03 12.95
C ASP A 29 -3.34 -4.88 12.31
N VAL A 30 -3.72 -6.03 11.78
CA VAL A 30 -2.81 -6.93 11.04
C VAL A 30 -3.24 -7.00 9.59
N ILE A 31 -2.36 -6.54 8.70
CA ILE A 31 -2.64 -6.39 7.27
C ILE A 31 -1.55 -7.13 6.48
N ILE A 32 -1.95 -7.91 5.46
CA ILE A 32 -1.04 -8.48 4.47
C ILE A 32 -1.40 -8.03 3.06
N ALA A 33 -0.39 -7.83 2.20
CA ALA A 33 -0.56 -7.40 0.83
C ALA A 33 0.03 -8.43 -0.17
N PRO A 34 -0.76 -9.42 -0.61
CA PRO A 34 -0.42 -10.32 -1.71
C PRO A 34 -0.35 -9.60 -3.06
N SER A 35 0.29 -10.24 -4.05
CA SER A 35 0.24 -9.77 -5.45
C SER A 35 -1.21 -9.75 -5.96
N SER A 36 -1.53 -8.87 -6.91
CA SER A 36 -2.90 -8.64 -7.41
C SER A 36 -3.58 -9.92 -7.90
N VAL A 37 -2.84 -10.77 -8.62
CA VAL A 37 -3.31 -12.07 -9.12
C VAL A 37 -3.64 -13.09 -8.02
N HIS A 38 -3.23 -12.83 -6.78
CA HIS A 38 -3.45 -13.71 -5.63
C HIS A 38 -4.46 -13.17 -4.63
N LEU A 39 -5.02 -11.97 -4.83
CA LEU A 39 -5.93 -11.33 -3.86
C LEU A 39 -7.16 -12.18 -3.56
N SER A 40 -7.84 -12.71 -4.58
CA SER A 40 -9.03 -13.56 -4.40
C SER A 40 -8.71 -14.85 -3.65
N THR A 41 -7.55 -15.46 -3.93
CA THR A 41 -7.09 -16.68 -3.25
C THR A 41 -6.77 -16.38 -1.78
N ALA A 42 -6.12 -15.25 -1.50
CA ALA A 42 -5.81 -14.84 -0.13
C ALA A 42 -7.07 -14.50 0.67
N ILE A 43 -8.06 -13.84 0.05
CA ILE A 43 -9.36 -13.57 0.67
C ILE A 43 -10.04 -14.89 1.05
N ALA A 44 -10.11 -15.85 0.13
CA ALA A 44 -10.73 -17.16 0.38
C ALA A 44 -10.00 -17.98 1.47
N ALA A 45 -8.67 -17.86 1.55
CA ALA A 45 -7.87 -18.56 2.55
C ALA A 45 -7.90 -17.90 3.94
N ASN A 46 -8.34 -16.65 4.05
CA ASN A 46 -8.37 -15.92 5.31
C ASN A 46 -9.65 -16.22 6.12
N THR A 47 -9.50 -17.05 7.15
CA THR A 47 -10.58 -17.38 8.09
C THR A 47 -10.60 -16.50 9.34
N SER A 48 -9.63 -15.58 9.49
CA SER A 48 -9.54 -14.68 10.64
C SER A 48 -10.46 -13.47 10.49
N LYS A 49 -11.06 -13.03 11.59
CA LYS A 49 -11.87 -11.80 11.63
C LYS A 49 -11.00 -10.53 11.71
N GLN A 50 -9.78 -10.68 12.22
CA GLN A 50 -8.84 -9.59 12.49
C GLN A 50 -7.89 -9.36 11.31
N LEU A 51 -7.39 -10.42 10.66
CA LEU A 51 -6.48 -10.27 9.52
C LEU A 51 -7.18 -9.59 8.35
N LYS A 52 -6.58 -8.52 7.82
CA LYS A 52 -7.04 -7.84 6.61
C LYS A 52 -6.13 -8.13 5.43
N ILE A 53 -6.74 -8.26 4.25
CA ILE A 53 -6.03 -8.35 2.98
C ILE A 53 -5.99 -6.94 2.37
N ALA A 54 -4.84 -6.55 1.83
CA ALA A 54 -4.59 -5.28 1.16
C ALA A 54 -4.06 -5.51 -0.26
N ALA A 55 -4.21 -4.50 -1.12
CA ALA A 55 -3.52 -4.47 -2.40
C ALA A 55 -2.14 -3.80 -2.29
N GLN A 56 -1.20 -4.18 -3.15
CA GLN A 56 0.15 -3.60 -3.20
C GLN A 56 0.23 -2.27 -3.96
N ASN A 57 -0.74 -2.02 -4.84
CA ASN A 57 -0.82 -0.82 -5.68
C ASN A 57 -2.26 -0.67 -6.18
N VAL A 58 -2.63 0.56 -6.53
CA VAL A 58 -3.85 0.91 -7.26
C VAL A 58 -3.53 2.05 -8.22
N TYR A 59 -4.31 2.20 -9.27
CA TYR A 59 -4.18 3.29 -10.22
C TYR A 59 -4.93 4.54 -9.76
N LEU A 60 -4.55 5.69 -10.31
CA LEU A 60 -5.11 7.00 -9.95
C LEU A 60 -6.42 7.32 -10.67
N GLU A 61 -6.86 6.45 -11.57
CA GLU A 61 -8.09 6.60 -12.34
C GLU A 61 -9.12 5.51 -12.01
N GLY A 62 -10.36 5.74 -12.45
CA GLY A 62 -11.45 4.78 -12.28
C GLY A 62 -11.44 3.67 -13.33
N ASN A 63 -12.56 2.98 -13.46
CA ASN A 63 -12.76 2.03 -14.56
C ASN A 63 -12.65 2.76 -15.91
N GLY A 64 -11.90 2.19 -16.86
CA GLY A 64 -11.68 2.83 -18.16
C GLY A 64 -10.53 2.21 -18.95
N ALA A 65 -10.00 2.95 -19.91
CA ALA A 65 -8.96 2.53 -20.84
C ALA A 65 -7.55 2.58 -20.20
N TRP A 66 -7.34 1.77 -19.16
CA TRP A 66 -6.10 1.69 -18.38
C TRP A 66 -5.57 0.25 -18.35
N THR A 67 -5.18 -0.27 -19.51
CA THR A 67 -4.76 -1.68 -19.66
C THR A 67 -3.67 -2.06 -18.66
N GLY A 68 -3.93 -3.11 -17.88
CA GLY A 68 -2.99 -3.64 -16.88
C GLY A 68 -3.08 -2.99 -15.49
N GLU A 69 -3.87 -1.92 -15.36
CA GLU A 69 -4.04 -1.21 -14.09
C GLU A 69 -5.26 -1.70 -13.29
N THR A 70 -5.23 -1.49 -11.98
CA THR A 70 -6.33 -1.84 -11.06
C THR A 70 -6.92 -0.56 -10.48
N SER A 71 -8.23 -0.39 -10.56
CA SER A 71 -8.92 0.77 -10.00
C SER A 71 -9.30 0.56 -8.54
N VAL A 72 -9.58 1.65 -7.81
CA VAL A 72 -10.10 1.58 -6.43
C VAL A 72 -11.42 0.82 -6.39
N GLU A 73 -12.29 1.06 -7.38
CA GLU A 73 -13.58 0.39 -7.52
C GLU A 73 -13.44 -1.13 -7.59
N MET A 74 -12.45 -1.65 -8.32
CA MET A 74 -12.18 -3.10 -8.39
C MET A 74 -11.75 -3.68 -7.03
N LEU A 75 -10.94 -2.95 -6.26
CA LEU A 75 -10.52 -3.39 -4.93
C LEU A 75 -11.70 -3.40 -3.96
N GLN A 76 -12.58 -2.41 -4.03
CA GLN A 76 -13.77 -2.32 -3.19
C GLN A 76 -14.81 -3.38 -3.54
N ASP A 77 -14.99 -3.69 -4.82
CA ASP A 77 -15.86 -4.78 -5.29
C ASP A 77 -15.43 -6.14 -4.72
N MET A 78 -14.11 -6.36 -4.60
CA MET A 78 -13.53 -7.51 -3.93
C MET A 78 -13.60 -7.46 -2.39
N GLY A 79 -14.15 -6.39 -1.79
CA GLY A 79 -14.28 -6.20 -0.35
C GLY A 79 -13.00 -5.73 0.36
N LEU A 80 -11.99 -5.27 -0.37
CA LEU A 80 -10.77 -4.72 0.23
C LEU A 80 -11.01 -3.31 0.78
N SER A 81 -10.37 -3.04 1.92
CA SER A 81 -10.39 -1.73 2.58
C SER A 81 -9.02 -1.07 2.70
N HIS A 82 -7.94 -1.76 2.30
CA HIS A 82 -6.56 -1.30 2.49
C HIS A 82 -5.75 -1.39 1.20
N VAL A 83 -4.89 -0.41 0.95
CA VAL A 83 -3.96 -0.41 -0.19
C VAL A 83 -2.64 0.27 0.16
N ILE A 84 -1.55 -0.31 -0.31
CA ILE A 84 -0.21 0.30 -0.28
C ILE A 84 -0.08 1.27 -1.45
N VAL A 85 0.44 2.47 -1.20
CA VAL A 85 0.66 3.49 -2.22
C VAL A 85 2.05 4.09 -2.06
N GLY A 86 2.75 4.30 -3.18
CA GLY A 86 4.05 4.96 -3.18
C GLY A 86 5.19 4.14 -2.58
N HIS A 87 5.10 2.81 -2.61
CA HIS A 87 6.18 1.92 -2.17
C HIS A 87 7.50 2.28 -2.87
N SER A 88 8.61 2.23 -2.13
CA SER A 88 9.94 2.61 -2.61
C SER A 88 10.35 1.95 -3.94
N GLU A 89 10.07 0.65 -4.12
CA GLU A 89 10.32 -0.06 -5.40
C GLU A 89 9.59 0.60 -6.59
N ARG A 90 8.34 1.04 -6.40
CA ARG A 90 7.59 1.74 -7.46
C ARG A 90 8.19 3.12 -7.74
N ARG A 91 8.53 3.87 -6.70
CA ARG A 91 9.12 5.21 -6.85
C ARG A 91 10.48 5.18 -7.53
N ARG A 92 11.36 4.28 -7.10
CA ARG A 92 12.77 4.29 -7.45
C ARG A 92 13.11 3.41 -8.66
N ILE A 93 12.40 2.30 -8.84
CA ILE A 93 12.66 1.34 -9.92
C ILE A 93 11.69 1.55 -11.07
N MET A 94 10.40 1.78 -10.77
CA MET A 94 9.34 1.92 -11.80
C MET A 94 9.02 3.37 -12.17
N GLY A 95 9.70 4.36 -11.57
CA GLY A 95 9.55 5.77 -11.90
C GLY A 95 8.25 6.42 -11.41
N GLU A 96 7.59 5.86 -10.39
CA GLU A 96 6.38 6.47 -9.83
C GLU A 96 6.71 7.80 -9.11
N THR A 97 6.13 8.90 -9.60
CA THR A 97 6.41 10.24 -9.06
C THR A 97 5.68 10.51 -7.76
N ASN A 98 6.14 11.51 -6.99
CA ASN A 98 5.44 11.96 -5.78
C ASN A 98 3.99 12.36 -6.07
N GLU A 99 3.75 13.03 -7.21
CA GLU A 99 2.41 13.43 -7.64
C GLU A 99 1.52 12.23 -7.99
N GLN A 100 2.07 11.23 -8.70
CA GLN A 100 1.31 10.02 -9.02
C GLN A 100 0.91 9.27 -7.74
N SER A 101 1.83 9.07 -6.79
CA SER A 101 1.50 8.43 -5.51
C SER A 101 0.49 9.25 -4.72
N ALA A 102 0.61 10.58 -4.71
CA ALA A 102 -0.34 11.46 -4.02
C ALA A 102 -1.76 11.36 -4.61
N LYS A 103 -1.90 11.38 -5.94
CA LYS A 103 -3.20 11.24 -6.62
C LYS A 103 -3.82 9.85 -6.41
N LYS A 104 -3.01 8.78 -6.45
CA LYS A 104 -3.45 7.42 -6.10
C LYS A 104 -4.01 7.36 -4.68
N ALA A 105 -3.26 7.91 -3.73
CA ALA A 105 -3.65 7.95 -2.32
C ALA A 105 -4.94 8.75 -2.12
N LYS A 106 -5.03 9.98 -2.66
CA LYS A 106 -6.23 10.82 -2.60
C LYS A 106 -7.46 10.07 -3.08
N ARG A 107 -7.41 9.47 -4.27
CA ARG A 107 -8.55 8.73 -4.84
C ARG A 107 -9.00 7.58 -3.93
N ALA A 108 -8.05 6.81 -3.42
CA ALA A 108 -8.36 5.70 -2.51
C ALA A 108 -9.01 6.20 -1.21
N LEU A 109 -8.48 7.29 -0.63
CA LEU A 109 -9.03 7.93 0.58
C LEU A 109 -10.43 8.51 0.35
N GLU A 110 -10.67 9.20 -0.76
CA GLU A 110 -11.98 9.78 -1.11
C GLU A 110 -13.07 8.71 -1.28
N LYS A 111 -12.66 7.49 -1.65
CA LYS A 111 -13.55 6.32 -1.72
C LYS A 111 -13.63 5.53 -0.42
N GLY A 112 -12.96 5.97 0.65
CA GLY A 112 -13.05 5.37 1.97
C GLY A 112 -12.09 4.20 2.22
N MET A 113 -11.06 4.01 1.40
CA MET A 113 -9.98 3.07 1.71
C MET A 113 -9.02 3.66 2.75
N MET A 114 -8.37 2.77 3.50
CA MET A 114 -7.18 3.06 4.27
C MET A 114 -5.94 2.95 3.37
N VAL A 115 -5.10 3.98 3.37
CA VAL A 115 -3.89 4.04 2.55
C VAL A 115 -2.66 3.90 3.44
N ILE A 116 -1.85 2.89 3.13
CA ILE A 116 -0.49 2.76 3.65
C ILE A 116 0.41 3.54 2.70
N PHE A 117 0.72 4.79 3.05
CA PHE A 117 1.50 5.69 2.22
C PHE A 117 2.99 5.58 2.56
N CYS A 118 3.76 5.05 1.63
CA CYS A 118 5.19 4.83 1.83
C CYS A 118 6.00 6.08 1.46
N ILE A 119 6.97 6.40 2.33
CA ILE A 119 7.97 7.44 2.16
C ILE A 119 9.36 6.88 2.45
N GLY A 120 10.40 7.43 1.84
CA GLY A 120 11.76 6.97 2.07
C GLY A 120 12.82 7.64 1.22
N GLU A 121 13.98 7.87 1.83
CA GLU A 121 15.20 8.33 1.18
C GLU A 121 16.15 7.18 0.80
N THR A 122 16.95 7.38 -0.24
CA THR A 122 18.03 6.47 -0.66
C THR A 122 19.27 6.61 0.21
N LEU A 123 20.22 5.68 0.07
CA LEU A 123 21.51 5.77 0.77
C LEU A 123 22.28 7.04 0.41
N ASP A 124 22.25 7.44 -0.87
CA ASP A 124 22.96 8.63 -1.34
C ASP A 124 22.27 9.91 -0.86
N GLU A 125 20.95 9.95 -0.87
CA GLU A 125 20.18 11.06 -0.29
C GLU A 125 20.47 11.21 1.22
N ARG A 126 20.55 10.09 1.95
CA ARG A 126 20.94 10.08 3.36
C ARG A 126 22.37 10.56 3.57
N LYS A 127 23.34 10.05 2.79
CA LYS A 127 24.75 10.48 2.85
C LYS A 127 24.92 11.97 2.51
N ALA A 128 24.04 12.51 1.69
CA ALA A 128 23.96 13.93 1.37
C ALA A 128 23.19 14.77 2.41
N ASN A 129 22.82 14.18 3.56
CA ASN A 129 22.02 14.81 4.63
C ASN A 129 20.62 15.31 4.18
N LYS A 130 20.02 14.68 3.16
CA LYS A 130 18.71 15.06 2.59
C LYS A 130 17.54 14.20 3.10
N THR A 131 17.72 13.42 4.17
CA THR A 131 16.68 12.53 4.70
C THR A 131 15.37 13.27 4.94
N MET A 132 15.39 14.40 5.65
CA MET A 132 14.16 15.15 5.92
C MET A 132 13.59 15.79 4.67
N ASP A 133 14.42 16.42 3.83
CA ASP A 133 13.97 17.08 2.60
C ASP A 133 13.23 16.13 1.67
N VAL A 134 13.75 14.91 1.50
CA VAL A 134 13.14 13.88 0.65
C VAL A 134 11.81 13.40 1.23
N ASN A 135 11.80 13.00 2.50
CA ASN A 135 10.61 12.45 3.14
C ASN A 135 9.49 13.51 3.28
N ILE A 136 9.84 14.74 3.65
CA ILE A 136 8.90 15.86 3.70
C ILE A 136 8.39 16.19 2.28
N GLY A 137 9.24 16.21 1.27
CA GLY A 137 8.81 16.45 -0.12
C GLY A 137 7.81 15.42 -0.64
N GLN A 138 7.93 14.16 -0.21
CA GLN A 138 6.96 13.10 -0.53
C GLN A 138 5.63 13.30 0.21
N LEU A 139 5.66 13.73 1.47
CA LEU A 139 4.46 14.03 2.27
C LEU A 139 3.76 15.33 1.81
N GLU A 140 4.51 16.35 1.41
CA GLU A 140 3.97 17.60 0.89
C GLU A 140 3.22 17.38 -0.42
N ALA A 141 3.67 16.44 -1.27
CA ALA A 141 2.89 16.05 -2.45
C ALA A 141 1.53 15.45 -2.07
N LEU A 142 1.48 14.58 -1.05
CA LEU A 142 0.21 14.05 -0.53
C LEU A 142 -0.66 15.16 0.04
N LYS A 143 -0.08 16.06 0.84
CA LYS A 143 -0.79 17.19 1.45
C LYS A 143 -1.36 18.13 0.39
N LYS A 144 -0.64 18.39 -0.70
CA LYS A 144 -1.13 19.19 -1.82
C LYS A 144 -2.39 18.61 -2.45
N GLU A 145 -2.48 17.29 -2.57
CA GLU A 145 -3.63 16.60 -3.17
C GLU A 145 -4.81 16.44 -2.20
N VAL A 146 -4.53 16.05 -0.94
CA VAL A 146 -5.54 15.76 0.09
C VAL A 146 -6.04 17.04 0.80
N GLY A 147 -5.23 18.09 0.85
CA GLY A 147 -5.50 19.31 1.60
C GLY A 147 -5.56 19.08 3.11
N ASP A 148 -6.26 19.96 3.84
CA ASP A 148 -6.42 19.88 5.30
C ASP A 148 -7.64 19.06 5.74
N ALA A 149 -8.19 18.23 4.85
CA ALA A 149 -9.37 17.41 5.12
C ALA A 149 -9.07 16.34 6.18
N LYS A 150 -9.26 16.69 7.46
CA LYS A 150 -8.99 15.81 8.62
C LYS A 150 -9.59 14.41 8.47
N ALA A 151 -10.75 14.30 7.83
CA ALA A 151 -11.42 13.03 7.59
C ALA A 151 -10.58 12.07 6.72
N LEU A 152 -9.92 12.58 5.68
CA LEU A 152 -9.07 11.77 4.79
C LEU A 152 -7.79 11.34 5.50
N TRP A 153 -7.15 12.26 6.25
CA TRP A 153 -5.93 11.96 7.01
C TRP A 153 -6.11 10.89 8.08
N LYS A 154 -7.33 10.68 8.61
CA LYS A 154 -7.62 9.58 9.56
C LYS A 154 -7.39 8.19 8.96
N SER A 155 -7.47 8.06 7.64
CA SER A 155 -7.31 6.80 6.92
C SER A 155 -5.92 6.66 6.30
N VAL A 156 -4.94 7.49 6.72
CA VAL A 156 -3.56 7.42 6.25
C VAL A 156 -2.68 6.79 7.32
N VAL A 157 -1.97 5.72 6.94
CA VAL A 157 -0.87 5.13 7.70
C VAL A 157 0.42 5.50 6.99
N ILE A 158 1.34 6.18 7.68
CA ILE A 158 2.66 6.51 7.11
C ILE A 158 3.61 5.33 7.35
N ALA A 159 4.12 4.76 6.27
CA ALA A 159 5.18 3.77 6.32
C ALA A 159 6.52 4.43 5.93
N TYR A 160 7.36 4.70 6.92
CA TYR A 160 8.73 5.13 6.66
C TYR A 160 9.59 3.92 6.28
N GLU A 161 10.11 3.94 5.05
CA GLU A 161 10.91 2.91 4.42
C GLU A 161 12.31 3.45 4.15
N PRO A 162 13.29 3.24 5.06
CA PRO A 162 14.67 3.58 4.75
C PRO A 162 15.14 2.72 3.57
N VAL A 163 15.16 3.28 2.36
CA VAL A 163 15.38 2.50 1.12
C VAL A 163 16.73 1.79 1.14
N TRP A 164 17.70 2.39 1.83
CA TRP A 164 19.02 1.85 2.07
C TRP A 164 19.08 0.62 2.98
N SER A 165 17.97 0.20 3.60
CA SER A 165 17.88 -1.01 4.43
C SER A 165 16.84 -2.03 3.92
N ILE A 166 16.29 -1.85 2.71
CA ILE A 166 15.27 -2.75 2.15
C ILE A 166 15.95 -3.79 1.28
N GLY A 167 16.11 -5.01 1.80
CA GLY A 167 16.68 -6.14 1.05
C GLY A 167 18.17 -5.98 0.72
N THR A 168 18.84 -5.03 1.38
CA THR A 168 20.28 -4.76 1.37
C THR A 168 20.98 -5.45 2.52
#